data_AF-A0A1B2AFJ1-F1
#
_entry.id   AF-A0A1B2AFJ1-F1
#
_cell.length_a   1.000
_cell.length_b   1.000
_cell.length_c   1.000
_cell.angle_alpha   90.00
_cell.angle_beta   90.00
_cell.angle_gamma   90.00
#
_symmetry.space_group_name_H-M   'P 1'
#
loop_
_entity.id
_entity.type
_entity.pdbx_description
1 polymer ?
#
loop_
_entity_poly.entity_id
_entity_poly.type
_entity_poly.pdbx_seq_one_letter_code
_entity_poly.pdbx_strand_id
1 'polypeptide(L)'
;MDELVHRTVPSPNWDERKLPISMVVLHYTEMASAEQALARLTDPEAKVSAHYLITEAGEVIRMVDEDKRAWHAGVSFWRGHRDVNSASIGIELDHPGHDLGYREFREEQFAALVPLLARIVKDHGIPRANVVGHSDVAPARKIDPGELFPWDRLAEYKLCLARPDKLEAGDPFDNDAAFYLALERFGYDVTDGHKAVEAFQRRWRPEKIDGEVDGQVRAILFKLLLDRDQGRTR
;
A
#
# COMPACT_ATOMS: atom_id res chain seq x y z
N MET A 1 14.99 -15.31 -16.39
CA MET A 1 13.84 -15.70 -15.56
C MET A 1 14.03 -15.03 -14.22
N ASP A 2 12.99 -14.38 -13.71
CA ASP A 2 13.00 -13.79 -12.37
C ASP A 2 12.93 -14.93 -11.34
N GLU A 3 14.03 -15.18 -10.63
CA GLU A 3 14.16 -16.31 -9.69
C GLU A 3 13.15 -16.24 -8.52
N LEU A 4 12.53 -15.09 -8.30
CA LEU A 4 11.54 -14.88 -7.24
C LEU A 4 10.11 -15.22 -7.69
N VAL A 5 9.88 -15.44 -8.99
CA VAL A 5 8.57 -15.80 -9.54
C VAL A 5 8.49 -17.31 -9.73
N HIS A 6 7.60 -17.94 -8.99
CA HIS A 6 7.42 -19.39 -9.00
C HIS A 6 6.54 -19.83 -10.17
N ARG A 7 5.56 -18.99 -10.52
CA ARG A 7 4.56 -19.27 -11.56
C ARG A 7 4.13 -18.00 -12.28
N THR A 8 3.79 -18.13 -13.55
CA THR A 8 3.14 -17.04 -14.32
C THR A 8 1.77 -17.51 -14.79
N VAL A 9 0.74 -16.69 -14.54
CA VAL A 9 -0.64 -16.92 -14.99
C VAL A 9 -1.17 -15.59 -15.54
N PRO A 10 -1.04 -15.33 -16.85
CA PRO A 10 -1.32 -14.02 -17.40
C PRO A 10 -2.78 -13.58 -17.19
N SER A 11 -2.96 -12.36 -16.70
CA SER A 11 -4.26 -11.68 -16.69
C SER A 11 -4.46 -10.94 -18.02
N PRO A 12 -5.67 -10.95 -18.60
CA PRO A 12 -6.01 -10.14 -19.77
C PRO A 12 -6.28 -8.66 -19.40
N ASN A 13 -6.39 -8.34 -18.12
CA ASN A 13 -6.81 -7.03 -17.62
C ASN A 13 -5.61 -6.10 -17.42
N TRP A 14 -5.08 -5.53 -18.50
CA TRP A 14 -3.99 -4.56 -18.44
C TRP A 14 -4.07 -3.57 -19.62
N ASP A 15 -3.40 -2.42 -19.46
CA ASP A 15 -3.16 -1.47 -20.55
C ASP A 15 -1.67 -1.10 -20.65
N GLU A 16 -1.31 -0.33 -21.68
CA GLU A 16 -0.02 0.38 -21.68
C GLU A 16 0.04 1.41 -20.55
N ARG A 17 1.20 1.49 -19.88
CA ARG A 17 1.43 2.49 -18.83
C ARG A 17 1.45 3.89 -19.40
N LYS A 18 0.88 4.84 -18.63
CA LYS A 18 0.92 6.27 -18.95
C LYS A 18 1.94 7.05 -18.13
N LEU A 19 2.50 6.43 -17.10
CA LEU A 19 3.44 7.02 -16.15
C LEU A 19 4.60 6.05 -15.89
N PRO A 20 5.80 6.55 -15.52
CA PRO A 20 6.88 5.69 -15.05
C PRO A 20 6.50 5.02 -13.73
N ILE A 21 7.05 3.83 -13.51
CA ILE A 21 6.93 3.10 -12.25
C ILE A 21 7.69 3.89 -11.18
N SER A 22 6.98 4.28 -10.13
CA SER A 22 7.53 5.09 -9.03
C SER A 22 6.94 4.72 -7.68
N MET A 23 6.11 3.67 -7.63
CA MET A 23 5.36 3.26 -6.45
C MET A 23 5.10 1.74 -6.41
N VAL A 24 4.86 1.23 -5.20
CA VAL A 24 4.26 -0.09 -4.99
C VAL A 24 3.01 0.09 -4.12
N VAL A 25 1.92 -0.57 -4.50
CA VAL A 25 0.70 -0.63 -3.69
C VAL A 25 0.50 -2.08 -3.23
N LEU A 26 0.42 -2.26 -1.91
CA LEU A 26 0.16 -3.55 -1.27
C LEU A 26 -1.33 -3.69 -0.99
N HIS A 27 -1.86 -4.89 -1.26
CA HIS A 27 -3.27 -5.24 -1.14
C HIS A 27 -3.41 -6.55 -0.35
N TYR A 28 -4.63 -6.82 0.10
CA TYR A 28 -5.07 -8.20 0.31
C TYR A 28 -6.18 -8.55 -0.68
N THR A 29 -6.39 -9.85 -0.89
CA THR A 29 -7.41 -10.34 -1.83
C THR A 29 -8.85 -10.29 -1.32
N GLU A 30 -9.07 -10.49 0.00
CA GLU A 30 -10.41 -10.63 0.62
C GLU A 30 -11.20 -11.80 0.02
N MET A 31 -10.52 -12.92 -0.20
CA MET A 31 -11.12 -14.12 -0.78
C MET A 31 -10.85 -15.34 0.08
N ALA A 32 -11.62 -16.41 -0.15
CA ALA A 32 -11.49 -17.62 0.64
C ALA A 32 -10.23 -18.44 0.30
N SER A 33 -9.61 -18.21 -0.87
CA SER A 33 -8.34 -18.82 -1.24
C SER A 33 -7.61 -18.09 -2.38
N ALA A 34 -6.30 -18.35 -2.51
CA ALA A 34 -5.49 -17.91 -3.64
C ALA A 34 -6.07 -18.32 -5.01
N GLU A 35 -6.69 -19.49 -5.14
CA GLU A 35 -7.27 -19.93 -6.41
C GLU A 35 -8.47 -19.07 -6.80
N GLN A 36 -9.29 -18.66 -5.84
CA GLN A 36 -10.41 -17.74 -6.10
C GLN A 36 -9.88 -16.36 -6.47
N ALA A 37 -8.87 -15.86 -5.76
CA ALA A 37 -8.19 -14.61 -6.07
C ALA A 37 -7.63 -14.63 -7.49
N LEU A 38 -6.90 -15.70 -7.84
CA LEU A 38 -6.32 -15.87 -9.16
C LEU A 38 -7.38 -15.96 -10.26
N ALA A 39 -8.46 -16.71 -10.04
CA ALA A 39 -9.57 -16.79 -10.98
C ALA A 39 -10.19 -15.40 -11.24
N ARG A 40 -10.43 -14.62 -10.17
CA ARG A 40 -10.96 -13.26 -10.28
C ARG A 40 -9.99 -12.30 -10.99
N LEU A 41 -8.71 -12.34 -10.63
CA LEU A 41 -7.68 -11.43 -11.16
C LEU A 41 -7.31 -11.72 -12.62
N THR A 42 -7.71 -12.88 -13.14
CA THR A 42 -7.48 -13.31 -14.53
C THR A 42 -8.77 -13.37 -15.37
N ASP A 43 -9.92 -13.09 -14.77
CA ASP A 43 -11.21 -13.03 -15.46
C ASP A 43 -11.36 -11.72 -16.27
N PRO A 44 -11.50 -11.78 -17.62
CA PRO A 44 -11.70 -10.59 -18.45
C PRO A 44 -12.89 -9.72 -18.02
N GLU A 45 -13.96 -10.32 -17.49
CA GLU A 45 -15.17 -9.59 -17.09
C GLU A 45 -15.00 -8.89 -15.74
N ALA A 46 -14.03 -9.35 -14.93
CA ALA A 46 -13.76 -8.74 -13.63
C ALA A 46 -13.23 -7.32 -13.73
N LYS A 47 -12.44 -7.05 -14.78
CA LYS A 47 -11.74 -5.78 -14.99
C LYS A 47 -10.92 -5.35 -13.77
N VAL A 48 -10.28 -6.32 -13.12
CA VAL A 48 -9.31 -6.10 -12.04
C VAL A 48 -8.12 -7.05 -12.26
N SER A 49 -6.93 -6.63 -11.84
CA SER A 49 -5.71 -7.44 -11.88
C SER A 49 -4.64 -6.84 -10.99
N ALA A 50 -3.59 -7.60 -10.70
CA ALA A 50 -2.37 -7.12 -10.07
C ALA A 50 -1.15 -7.64 -10.85
N HIS A 51 0.04 -7.14 -10.54
CA HIS A 51 1.25 -7.67 -11.17
C HIS A 51 1.63 -9.01 -10.52
N TYR A 52 1.47 -9.08 -9.19
CA TYR A 52 1.82 -10.24 -8.39
C TYR A 52 0.68 -10.61 -7.45
N LEU A 53 0.52 -11.92 -7.23
CA LEU A 53 -0.24 -12.53 -6.14
C LEU A 53 0.74 -13.38 -5.33
N ILE A 54 0.75 -13.23 -4.01
CA ILE A 54 1.52 -14.08 -3.10
C ILE A 54 0.54 -14.92 -2.28
N THR A 55 0.60 -16.24 -2.42
CA THR A 55 -0.26 -17.15 -1.67
C THR A 55 0.10 -17.19 -0.18
N GLU A 56 -0.78 -17.71 0.66
CA GLU A 56 -0.47 -17.94 2.09
C GLU A 56 0.76 -18.84 2.31
N ALA A 57 1.09 -19.70 1.34
CA ALA A 57 2.27 -20.57 1.35
C ALA A 57 3.55 -19.91 0.82
N GLY A 58 3.50 -18.63 0.43
CA GLY A 58 4.65 -17.89 -0.12
C GLY A 58 4.92 -18.12 -1.61
N GLU A 59 4.01 -18.76 -2.34
CA GLU A 59 4.15 -18.86 -3.80
C GLU A 59 3.87 -17.49 -4.43
N VAL A 60 4.84 -16.98 -5.18
CA VAL A 60 4.73 -15.75 -5.96
C VAL A 60 4.29 -16.07 -7.39
N ILE A 61 3.09 -15.60 -7.73
CA ILE A 61 2.47 -15.75 -9.04
C ILE A 61 2.47 -14.40 -9.76
N ARG A 62 3.08 -14.32 -10.94
CA ARG A 62 3.04 -13.12 -11.79
C ARG A 62 1.86 -13.19 -12.76
N MET A 63 1.06 -12.13 -12.82
CA MET A 63 -0.13 -12.04 -13.69
C MET A 63 -0.02 -10.95 -14.76
N VAL A 64 0.65 -9.84 -14.47
CA VAL A 64 0.87 -8.75 -15.41
C VAL A 64 2.35 -8.38 -15.39
N ASP A 65 2.96 -8.20 -16.55
CA ASP A 65 4.36 -7.76 -16.64
C ASP A 65 4.53 -6.36 -16.05
N GLU A 66 5.66 -6.11 -15.38
CA GLU A 66 5.89 -4.85 -14.68
C GLU A 66 5.87 -3.63 -15.61
N ASP A 67 6.18 -3.76 -16.91
CA ASP A 67 6.12 -2.66 -17.88
C ASP A 67 4.67 -2.33 -18.34
N LYS A 68 3.68 -3.15 -17.97
CA LYS A 68 2.26 -2.94 -18.25
C LYS A 68 1.51 -2.43 -17.03
N ARG A 69 0.39 -1.75 -17.27
CA ARG A 69 -0.49 -1.19 -16.24
C ARG A 69 -1.52 -2.24 -15.82
N ALA A 70 -1.31 -2.90 -14.68
CA ALA A 70 -2.36 -3.71 -14.05
C ALA A 70 -3.48 -2.82 -13.47
N TRP A 71 -4.66 -3.40 -13.24
CA TRP A 71 -5.88 -2.72 -12.78
C TRP A 71 -6.18 -3.05 -11.31
N HIS A 72 -5.35 -2.56 -10.38
CA HIS A 72 -5.45 -2.90 -8.95
C HIS A 72 -5.94 -1.72 -8.08
N ALA A 73 -5.46 -0.50 -8.32
CA ALA A 73 -5.71 0.65 -7.45
C ALA A 73 -7.12 1.28 -7.65
N GLY A 74 -7.69 1.17 -8.85
CA GLY A 74 -8.95 1.83 -9.21
C GLY A 74 -8.89 3.36 -9.06
N VAL A 75 -10.01 4.00 -8.69
CA VAL A 75 -10.08 5.44 -8.43
C VAL A 75 -9.25 5.79 -7.19
N SER A 76 -8.10 6.40 -7.38
CA SER A 76 -7.08 6.55 -6.33
C SER A 76 -6.30 7.85 -6.49
N PHE A 77 -5.60 8.24 -5.43
CA PHE A 77 -4.74 9.40 -5.39
C PHE A 77 -3.57 9.18 -4.44
N TRP A 78 -2.36 9.52 -4.88
CA TRP A 78 -1.21 9.62 -3.98
C TRP A 78 -0.25 10.69 -4.47
N ARG A 79 0.02 11.70 -3.64
CA ARG A 79 1.05 12.73 -3.91
C ARG A 79 0.91 13.38 -5.29
N GLY A 80 -0.33 13.65 -5.71
CA GLY A 80 -0.63 14.25 -7.02
C GLY A 80 -0.86 13.24 -8.15
N HIS A 81 -0.53 11.96 -7.98
CA HIS A 81 -0.84 10.92 -8.95
C HIS A 81 -2.30 10.48 -8.82
N ARG A 82 -3.13 10.79 -9.81
CA ARG A 82 -4.54 10.34 -9.90
C ARG A 82 -4.74 9.01 -10.63
N ASP A 83 -3.75 8.59 -11.41
CA ASP A 83 -3.73 7.28 -12.07
C ASP A 83 -2.64 6.41 -11.42
N VAL A 84 -2.90 5.99 -10.17
CA VAL A 84 -1.93 5.22 -9.38
C VAL A 84 -1.56 3.93 -10.10
N ASN A 85 -2.53 3.24 -10.72
CA ASN A 85 -2.26 2.05 -11.56
C ASN A 85 -1.12 2.25 -12.56
N SER A 86 -1.07 3.40 -13.26
CA SER A 86 0.00 3.67 -14.21
C SER A 86 1.36 3.85 -13.53
N ALA A 87 1.38 4.46 -12.34
CA ALA A 87 2.60 4.78 -11.59
C ALA A 87 3.10 3.65 -10.68
N SER A 88 2.32 2.58 -10.48
CA SER A 88 2.60 1.58 -9.47
C SER A 88 2.70 0.14 -9.97
N ILE A 89 3.39 -0.66 -9.16
CA ILE A 89 3.27 -2.12 -9.12
C ILE A 89 2.30 -2.50 -7.99
N GLY A 90 1.20 -3.17 -8.34
CA GLY A 90 0.29 -3.82 -7.39
C GLY A 90 0.73 -5.24 -7.01
N ILE A 91 0.78 -5.52 -5.71
CA ILE A 91 1.03 -6.84 -5.13
C ILE A 91 -0.15 -7.24 -4.25
N GLU A 92 -0.82 -8.33 -4.60
CA GLU A 92 -1.90 -8.95 -3.84
C GLU A 92 -1.35 -9.99 -2.88
N LEU A 93 -1.81 -9.97 -1.64
CA LEU A 93 -1.52 -10.98 -0.63
C LEU A 93 -2.79 -11.81 -0.42
N ASP A 94 -2.71 -13.11 -0.67
CA ASP A 94 -3.80 -14.03 -0.36
C ASP A 94 -4.11 -13.97 1.14
N HIS A 95 -5.26 -13.39 1.47
CA HIS A 95 -5.66 -13.14 2.84
C HIS A 95 -7.19 -12.94 2.90
N PRO A 96 -7.88 -13.46 3.93
CA PRO A 96 -9.34 -13.37 4.05
C PRO A 96 -9.90 -11.94 4.16
N GLY A 97 -9.05 -10.95 4.42
CA GLY A 97 -9.47 -9.56 4.58
C GLY A 97 -10.41 -9.36 5.77
N HIS A 98 -11.12 -8.23 5.80
CA HIS A 98 -12.00 -7.88 6.92
C HIS A 98 -13.30 -8.67 6.90
N ASP A 99 -13.81 -8.95 5.70
CA ASP A 99 -15.10 -9.60 5.53
C ASP A 99 -15.09 -11.12 5.80
N LEU A 100 -13.94 -11.79 5.66
CA LEU A 100 -13.84 -13.26 5.80
C LEU A 100 -12.97 -13.73 6.98
N GLY A 101 -12.66 -12.83 7.91
CA GLY A 101 -11.93 -13.15 9.14
C GLY A 101 -10.49 -12.64 9.13
N TYR A 102 -10.35 -11.33 9.36
CA TYR A 102 -9.06 -10.65 9.39
C TYR A 102 -8.15 -11.22 10.48
N ARG A 103 -6.90 -11.50 10.12
CA ARG A 103 -5.89 -12.15 10.97
C ARG A 103 -4.50 -11.64 10.60
N GLU A 104 -3.50 -12.11 11.34
CA GLU A 104 -2.10 -11.84 11.02
C GLU A 104 -1.70 -12.53 9.71
N PHE A 105 -0.89 -11.84 8.91
CA PHE A 105 -0.34 -12.37 7.67
C PHE A 105 0.63 -13.51 7.96
N ARG A 106 0.62 -14.53 7.11
CA ARG A 106 1.49 -15.71 7.27
C ARG A 106 2.96 -15.36 7.08
N GLU A 107 3.82 -16.02 7.87
CA GLU A 107 5.27 -15.83 7.80
C GLU A 107 5.86 -16.20 6.44
N GLU A 108 5.35 -17.27 5.81
CA GLU A 108 5.81 -17.70 4.48
C GLU A 108 5.48 -16.65 3.40
N GLN A 109 4.30 -16.04 3.50
CA GLN A 109 3.87 -14.97 2.62
C GLN A 109 4.73 -13.71 2.81
N PHE A 110 5.01 -13.32 4.06
CA PHE A 110 5.91 -12.19 4.35
C PHE A 110 7.35 -12.46 3.87
N ALA A 111 7.85 -13.69 4.08
CA ALA A 111 9.18 -14.09 3.62
C ALA A 111 9.33 -14.06 2.10
N ALA A 112 8.25 -14.32 1.35
CA ALA A 112 8.22 -14.15 -0.11
C ALA A 112 8.09 -12.69 -0.54
N LEU A 113 7.30 -11.88 0.19
CA LEU A 113 7.09 -10.47 -0.10
C LEU A 113 8.38 -9.65 -0.02
N VAL A 114 9.18 -9.84 1.04
CA VAL A 114 10.38 -9.03 1.30
C VAL A 114 11.37 -9.02 0.11
N PRO A 115 11.86 -10.16 -0.41
CA PRO A 115 12.79 -10.16 -1.55
C PRO A 115 12.13 -9.68 -2.85
N LEU A 116 10.86 -10.01 -3.10
CA LEU A 116 10.10 -9.54 -4.26
C LEU A 116 10.05 -8.01 -4.28
N LEU A 117 9.59 -7.42 -3.17
CA LEU A 117 9.47 -5.97 -3.00
C LEU A 117 10.84 -5.28 -3.03
N ALA A 118 11.86 -5.86 -2.41
CA ALA A 118 13.23 -5.31 -2.44
C ALA A 118 13.77 -5.19 -3.86
N ARG A 119 13.53 -6.21 -4.70
CA ARG A 119 13.91 -6.18 -6.10
C ARG A 119 13.13 -5.11 -6.86
N ILE A 120 11.81 -5.04 -6.71
CA ILE A 120 10.97 -4.02 -7.38
C ILE A 120 11.42 -2.61 -6.99
N VAL A 121 11.63 -2.37 -5.70
CA VAL A 121 12.08 -1.08 -5.17
C VAL A 121 13.44 -0.69 -5.74
N LYS A 122 14.38 -1.63 -5.79
CA LYS A 122 15.73 -1.39 -6.32
C LYS A 122 15.71 -1.11 -7.81
N ASP A 123 15.02 -1.94 -8.59
CA ASP A 123 15.07 -1.89 -10.06
C ASP A 123 14.42 -0.62 -10.60
N HIS A 124 13.35 -0.15 -9.95
CA HIS A 124 12.63 1.08 -10.34
C HIS A 124 13.03 2.32 -9.54
N GLY A 125 13.97 2.20 -8.60
CA GLY A 125 14.43 3.31 -7.76
C GLY A 125 13.31 3.95 -6.92
N ILE A 126 12.36 3.14 -6.45
CA ILE A 126 11.16 3.59 -5.74
C ILE A 126 11.55 4.10 -4.35
N PRO A 127 11.19 5.36 -3.99
CA PRO A 127 11.40 5.84 -2.63
C PRO A 127 10.60 5.02 -1.63
N ARG A 128 11.15 4.79 -0.43
CA ARG A 128 10.44 4.08 0.66
C ARG A 128 9.06 4.66 0.99
N ALA A 129 8.90 5.96 0.79
CA ALA A 129 7.64 6.68 1.00
C ALA A 129 6.56 6.43 -0.06
N ASN A 130 6.88 5.67 -1.10
CA ASN A 130 6.00 5.30 -2.19
C ASN A 130 5.69 3.78 -2.21
N VAL A 131 6.04 3.07 -1.13
CA VAL A 131 5.52 1.73 -0.82
C VAL A 131 4.38 1.92 0.18
N VAL A 132 3.14 1.72 -0.28
CA VAL A 132 1.92 2.16 0.40
C VAL A 132 0.86 1.05 0.38
N GLY A 133 -0.13 1.13 1.25
CA GLY A 133 -1.32 0.28 1.20
C GLY A 133 -2.35 0.80 0.20
N HIS A 134 -3.31 -0.05 -0.20
CA HIS A 134 -4.44 0.41 -1.01
C HIS A 134 -5.28 1.45 -0.27
N SER A 135 -5.44 1.28 1.05
CA SER A 135 -6.09 2.24 1.94
C SER A 135 -5.45 3.62 1.95
N ASP A 136 -4.12 3.71 1.76
CA ASP A 136 -3.44 5.00 1.70
C ASP A 136 -3.82 5.79 0.44
N VAL A 137 -3.95 5.09 -0.69
CA VAL A 137 -4.22 5.71 -2.00
C VAL A 137 -5.71 5.82 -2.33
N ALA A 138 -6.57 5.12 -1.59
CA ALA A 138 -8.01 5.10 -1.80
C ALA A 138 -8.79 5.08 -0.46
N PRO A 139 -8.55 6.05 0.44
CA PRO A 139 -9.03 6.02 1.82
C PRO A 139 -10.55 5.90 1.95
N ALA A 140 -11.32 6.53 1.06
CA ALA A 140 -12.78 6.48 1.08
C ALA A 140 -13.38 5.13 0.66
N ARG A 141 -12.59 4.21 0.11
CA ARG A 141 -13.10 2.97 -0.51
C ARG A 141 -12.41 1.70 -0.04
N LYS A 142 -11.19 1.80 0.49
CA LYS A 142 -10.30 0.67 0.70
C LYS A 142 -9.66 0.74 2.07
N ILE A 143 -9.53 -0.42 2.70
CA ILE A 143 -8.95 -0.58 4.04
C ILE A 143 -7.77 -1.55 4.04
N ASP A 144 -7.50 -2.23 2.93
CA ASP A 144 -6.38 -3.14 2.76
C ASP A 144 -5.02 -2.42 2.64
N PRO A 145 -3.89 -3.06 3.02
CA PRO A 145 -3.77 -4.41 3.56
C PRO A 145 -4.17 -4.55 5.05
N GLY A 146 -4.73 -3.49 5.64
CA GLY A 146 -5.24 -3.51 7.00
C GLY A 146 -4.19 -3.21 8.08
N GLU A 147 -4.65 -3.09 9.32
CA GLU A 147 -3.84 -2.78 10.50
C GLU A 147 -2.96 -3.92 11.02
N LEU A 148 -3.25 -5.16 10.65
CA LEU A 148 -2.43 -6.34 10.97
C LEU A 148 -1.33 -6.59 9.95
N PHE A 149 -1.27 -5.82 8.85
CA PHE A 149 -0.14 -5.91 7.94
C PHE A 149 1.14 -5.42 8.63
N PRO A 150 2.23 -6.20 8.64
CA PRO A 150 3.41 -5.94 9.46
C PRO A 150 4.34 -4.86 8.87
N TRP A 151 3.84 -3.62 8.80
CA TRP A 151 4.58 -2.46 8.26
C TRP A 151 5.91 -2.21 8.96
N ASP A 152 5.97 -2.37 10.29
CA ASP A 152 7.19 -2.13 11.06
C ASP A 152 8.29 -3.14 10.71
N ARG A 153 7.94 -4.42 10.55
CA ARG A 153 8.87 -5.45 10.05
C ARG A 153 9.37 -5.11 8.66
N LEU A 154 8.51 -4.59 7.78
CA LEU A 154 8.91 -4.19 6.44
C LEU A 154 9.85 -2.97 6.45
N ALA A 155 9.67 -2.06 7.40
CA ALA A 155 10.52 -0.91 7.59
C ALA A 155 11.93 -1.28 8.10
N GLU A 156 12.10 -2.36 8.86
CA GLU A 156 13.41 -2.90 9.26
C GLU A 156 14.28 -3.27 8.05
N TYR A 157 13.65 -3.76 6.97
CA TYR A 157 14.31 -4.02 5.69
C TYR A 157 14.52 -2.76 4.83
N LYS A 158 14.13 -1.58 5.33
CA LYS A 158 14.17 -0.30 4.60
C LYS A 158 13.37 -0.36 3.29
N LEU A 159 12.25 -1.09 3.27
CA LEU A 159 11.38 -1.19 2.10
C LEU A 159 10.20 -0.23 2.15
N CYS A 160 9.85 0.27 3.33
CA CYS A 160 8.90 1.36 3.50
C CYS A 160 9.40 2.35 4.58
N LEU A 161 8.64 3.41 4.80
CA LEU A 161 8.87 4.29 5.94
C LEU A 161 8.51 3.61 7.25
N ALA A 162 9.37 3.79 8.26
CA ALA A 162 9.11 3.36 9.64
C ALA A 162 8.12 4.30 10.31
N ARG A 163 7.30 3.76 11.22
CA ARG A 163 6.52 4.58 12.14
C ARG A 163 7.47 5.42 13.00
N PRO A 164 7.21 6.72 13.23
CA PRO A 164 8.07 7.53 14.08
C PRO A 164 8.13 7.04 15.54
N ASP A 165 9.34 6.80 16.07
CA ASP A 165 9.56 6.29 17.43
C ASP A 165 9.22 7.30 18.54
N LYS A 166 9.34 8.59 18.25
CA LYS A 166 9.19 9.67 19.24
C LYS A 166 8.29 10.77 18.74
N LEU A 167 7.29 11.09 19.56
CA LEU A 167 6.30 12.14 19.34
C LEU A 167 6.66 13.37 20.17
N GLU A 168 7.84 13.95 19.94
CA GLU A 168 8.33 15.06 20.78
C GLU A 168 7.68 16.43 20.48
N ALA A 169 6.77 16.51 19.50
CA ALA A 169 6.30 17.78 18.95
C ALA A 169 5.04 18.37 19.60
N GLY A 170 4.46 17.76 20.65
CA GLY A 170 3.18 18.22 21.19
C GLY A 170 2.08 18.19 20.12
N ASP A 171 1.25 19.23 20.05
CA ASP A 171 0.23 19.40 19.03
C ASP A 171 0.70 20.43 17.98
N PRO A 172 1.34 19.98 16.87
CA PRO A 172 2.02 20.87 15.93
C PRO A 172 1.09 21.62 14.97
N PHE A 173 -0.21 21.31 14.97
CA PHE A 173 -1.18 21.95 14.09
C PHE A 173 -2.24 22.68 14.91
N ASP A 174 -2.41 23.98 14.67
CA ASP A 174 -3.33 24.83 15.44
C ASP A 174 -4.80 24.42 15.32
N ASN A 175 -5.16 23.65 14.28
CA ASN A 175 -6.52 23.16 14.03
C ASN A 175 -6.51 21.99 13.02
N ASP A 176 -7.67 21.33 12.88
CA ASP A 176 -7.85 20.19 11.95
C ASP A 176 -7.64 20.57 10.49
N ALA A 177 -8.01 21.77 10.05
CA ALA A 177 -7.80 22.18 8.66
C ALA A 177 -6.31 22.22 8.30
N ALA A 178 -5.46 22.71 9.21
CA ALA A 178 -4.00 22.66 9.03
C ALA A 178 -3.48 21.22 8.96
N PHE A 179 -4.02 20.31 9.78
CA PHE A 179 -3.71 18.89 9.71
C PHE A 179 -4.10 18.28 8.36
N TYR A 180 -5.31 18.55 7.83
CA TYR A 180 -5.74 18.02 6.54
C TYR A 180 -4.88 18.52 5.37
N LEU A 181 -4.50 19.80 5.36
CA LEU A 181 -3.56 20.33 4.36
C LEU A 181 -2.18 19.66 4.47
N ALA A 182 -1.72 19.38 5.69
CA ALA A 182 -0.49 18.64 5.91
C ALA A 182 -0.61 17.18 5.45
N LEU A 183 -1.77 16.55 5.62
CA LEU A 183 -2.05 15.16 5.25
C LEU A 183 -2.11 15.01 3.72
N GLU A 184 -2.77 15.94 3.04
CA GLU A 184 -2.74 16.05 1.57
C GLU A 184 -1.31 16.28 1.07
N ARG A 185 -0.58 17.22 1.70
CA ARG A 185 0.82 17.49 1.38
C ARG A 185 1.66 16.23 1.55
N PHE A 186 1.39 15.38 2.54
CA PHE A 186 2.12 14.12 2.74
C PHE A 186 1.80 13.10 1.64
N GLY A 187 0.53 13.00 1.23
CA GLY A 187 0.14 12.26 0.02
C GLY A 187 -1.33 11.84 -0.11
N TYR A 188 -2.13 11.91 0.95
CA TYR A 188 -3.49 11.34 0.94
C TYR A 188 -4.50 12.22 0.19
N ASP A 189 -5.56 11.60 -0.31
CA ASP A 189 -6.77 12.33 -0.72
C ASP A 189 -7.58 12.69 0.53
N VAL A 190 -7.77 13.99 0.76
CA VAL A 190 -8.50 14.51 1.93
C VAL A 190 -9.92 14.96 1.59
N THR A 191 -10.45 14.60 0.42
CA THR A 191 -11.83 14.92 0.02
C THR A 191 -12.85 14.41 1.06
N ASP A 192 -12.60 13.22 1.60
CA ASP A 192 -13.26 12.72 2.81
C ASP A 192 -12.24 12.68 3.95
N GLY A 193 -12.22 13.74 4.77
CA GLY A 193 -11.24 13.91 5.84
C GLY A 193 -11.27 12.79 6.87
N HIS A 194 -12.46 12.34 7.28
CA HIS A 194 -12.58 11.28 8.28
C HIS A 194 -12.01 9.96 7.76
N LYS A 195 -12.32 9.60 6.51
CA LYS A 195 -11.73 8.40 5.88
C LYS A 195 -10.23 8.51 5.63
N ALA A 196 -9.73 9.69 5.29
CA ALA A 196 -8.30 9.94 5.18
C ALA A 196 -7.58 9.73 6.53
N VAL A 197 -8.21 10.17 7.64
CA VAL A 197 -7.69 9.96 9.00
C VAL A 197 -7.73 8.48 9.39
N GLU A 198 -8.83 7.76 9.11
CA GLU A 198 -8.89 6.31 9.34
C GLU A 198 -7.76 5.56 8.61
N ALA A 199 -7.51 5.89 7.35
CA ALA A 199 -6.43 5.27 6.57
C ALA A 199 -5.05 5.61 7.14
N PHE A 200 -4.81 6.88 7.50
CA PHE A 200 -3.58 7.30 8.14
C PHE A 200 -3.35 6.59 9.49
N GLN A 201 -4.38 6.51 10.33
CA GLN A 201 -4.34 5.79 11.59
C GLN A 201 -4.05 4.31 11.36
N ARG A 202 -4.70 3.66 10.41
CA ARG A 202 -4.45 2.26 10.07
C ARG A 202 -2.98 1.99 9.73
N ARG A 203 -2.33 2.91 9.02
CA ARG A 203 -0.91 2.80 8.63
C ARG A 203 0.07 3.16 9.75
N TRP A 204 -0.26 4.14 10.59
CA TRP A 204 0.69 4.81 11.48
C TRP A 204 0.35 4.74 12.98
N ARG A 205 -0.87 4.33 13.32
CA ARG A 205 -1.41 4.20 14.68
C ARG A 205 -2.54 3.13 14.72
N PRO A 206 -2.24 1.86 14.35
CA PRO A 206 -3.23 0.81 14.22
C PRO A 206 -3.99 0.48 15.51
N GLU A 207 -3.42 0.82 16.68
CA GLU A 207 -4.05 0.61 17.98
C GLU A 207 -5.34 1.44 18.20
N LYS A 208 -5.59 2.47 17.36
CA LYS A 208 -6.76 3.34 17.46
C LYS A 208 -7.13 3.95 16.11
N ILE A 209 -8.13 3.34 15.46
CA ILE A 209 -8.67 3.74 14.14
C ILE A 209 -10.11 4.23 14.33
N ASP A 210 -10.28 5.52 14.60
CA ASP A 210 -11.56 6.17 14.87
C ASP A 210 -11.87 7.34 13.93
N GLY A 211 -10.96 7.67 13.01
CA GLY A 211 -11.11 8.77 12.07
C GLY A 211 -11.03 10.17 12.69
N GLU A 212 -10.68 10.25 13.99
CA GLU A 212 -10.58 11.52 14.72
C GLU A 212 -9.15 12.06 14.72
N VAL A 213 -9.02 13.37 14.54
CA VAL A 213 -7.74 14.07 14.61
C VAL A 213 -7.41 14.37 16.08
N ASP A 214 -6.31 13.81 16.57
CA ASP A 214 -5.79 14.09 17.91
C ASP A 214 -4.27 14.40 17.88
N GLY A 215 -3.74 14.85 19.01
CA GLY A 215 -2.33 15.25 19.12
C GLY A 215 -1.34 14.16 18.70
N GLN A 216 -1.69 12.88 18.85
CA GLN A 216 -0.80 11.77 18.47
C GLN A 216 -0.67 11.66 16.95
N VAL A 217 -1.79 11.63 16.21
CA VAL A 217 -1.73 11.59 14.72
C VAL A 217 -1.13 12.85 14.13
N ARG A 218 -1.37 14.01 14.76
CA ARG A 218 -0.74 15.28 14.38
C ARG A 218 0.78 15.23 14.54
N ALA A 219 1.28 14.75 15.67
CA ALA A 219 2.71 14.58 15.91
C ALA A 219 3.37 13.56 14.94
N ILE A 220 2.70 12.44 14.65
CA ILE A 220 3.18 11.44 13.67
C ILE A 220 3.33 12.10 12.29
N LEU A 221 2.26 12.73 11.79
CA LEU A 221 2.26 13.38 10.47
C LEU A 221 3.34 14.45 10.35
N PHE A 222 3.48 15.29 11.38
CA PHE A 222 4.50 16.33 11.40
C PHE A 222 5.92 15.75 11.31
N LYS A 223 6.20 14.70 12.07
CA LYS A 223 7.50 14.02 12.03
C LYS A 223 7.78 13.38 10.66
N LEU A 224 6.77 12.73 10.06
CA LEU A 224 6.87 12.16 8.71
C LEU A 224 7.16 13.23 7.64
N LEU A 225 6.54 14.41 7.75
CA LEU A 225 6.80 15.54 6.85
C LEU A 225 8.22 16.10 7.02
N LEU A 226 8.69 16.25 8.25
CA LEU A 226 10.07 16.70 8.51
C LEU A 226 11.10 15.73 7.94
N ASP A 227 10.92 14.42 8.13
CA ASP A 227 11.83 13.43 7.59
C ASP A 227 11.82 13.43 6.05
N ARG A 228 10.66 13.68 5.44
CA ARG A 228 10.55 13.84 3.99
C ARG A 228 11.32 15.05 3.48
N ASP A 229 11.08 16.21 4.07
CA ASP A 229 11.69 17.47 3.63
C ASP A 229 13.21 17.49 3.91
N GLN A 230 13.70 16.68 4.87
CA GLN A 230 15.13 16.45 5.12
C GLN A 230 15.75 15.37 4.20
N GLY A 231 14.99 14.80 3.26
CA GLY A 231 15.47 13.78 2.32
C GLY A 231 15.69 12.39 2.93
N ARG A 232 15.21 12.14 4.14
CA ARG A 232 15.37 10.85 4.85
C ARG A 232 14.36 9.79 4.42
N THR A 233 13.46 10.11 3.51
CA THR A 233 12.39 9.22 3.03
C THR A 233 12.68 8.56 1.70
N ARG A 234 13.86 8.83 1.10
CA ARG A 234 14.32 8.12 -0.09
C ARG A 234 14.74 6.70 0.27
#